data_AF-A0A557SUI4-F1
#
_entry.id   AF-A0A557SUI4-F1
#
_cell.length_a   1.000
_cell.length_b   1.000
_cell.length_c   1.000
_cell.angle_alpha   90.00
_cell.angle_beta   90.00
_cell.angle_gamma   90.00
#
_symmetry.space_group_name_H-M   'P 1'
#
loop_
_entity.id
_entity.type
_entity.pdbx_description
1 polymer ?
#
loop_
_entity_poly.entity_id
_entity_poly.type
_entity_poly.pdbx_seq_one_letter_code
_entity_poly.pdbx_strand_id
1 'polypeptide(L)'
;MKYLWINSVLFSVLMITVSSITGIPLQTNKVYSQAVDLIEINSGNQTLDSGLPQFYDCIDEKVDSSKGVEEDTYFEKEPTKHEVKSCYNEVLLGSAQSNDGADANENIEFGGE
;
A
#
# COMPACT_ATOMS: atom_id res chain seq x y z
N MET A 1 64.67 26.69 9.32
CA MET A 1 63.88 25.84 10.25
C MET A 1 62.42 26.28 10.44
N LYS A 2 62.08 27.57 10.44
CA LYS A 2 60.69 28.05 10.64
C LYS A 2 59.64 27.49 9.66
N TYR A 3 59.98 27.33 8.38
CA TYR A 3 59.05 26.82 7.35
C TYR A 3 58.70 25.33 7.52
N LEU A 4 59.59 24.53 8.10
CA LEU A 4 59.33 23.11 8.35
C LEU A 4 58.29 22.90 9.46
N TRP A 5 58.31 23.76 10.47
CA TRP A 5 57.33 23.73 11.57
C TRP A 5 55.93 24.16 11.11
N ILE A 6 55.86 25.18 10.25
CA ILE A 6 54.58 25.67 9.69
C ILE A 6 53.92 24.60 8.81
N ASN A 7 54.71 23.91 7.97
CA ASN A 7 54.19 22.82 7.14
C ASN A 7 53.73 21.60 7.98
N SER A 8 54.42 21.31 9.08
CA SER A 8 54.05 20.21 10.00
C SER A 8 52.73 20.48 10.74
N VAL A 9 52.51 21.74 11.17
CA VAL A 9 51.25 22.11 11.83
C VAL A 9 50.08 22.06 10.86
N LEU A 10 50.28 22.52 9.62
CA LEU A 10 49.24 22.45 8.58
C LEU A 10 48.87 21.01 8.20
N PHE A 11 49.85 20.11 8.09
CA PHE A 11 49.58 18.68 7.85
C PHE A 11 48.85 18.02 9.02
N SER A 12 49.20 18.35 10.26
CA SER A 12 48.56 17.76 11.43
C SER A 12 47.09 18.20 11.59
N VAL A 13 46.77 19.47 11.27
CA VAL A 13 45.39 19.97 11.29
C VAL A 13 44.55 19.28 10.20
N LEU A 14 45.13 19.00 9.03
CA LEU A 14 44.45 18.35 7.92
C LEU A 14 44.11 16.87 8.20
N MET A 15 44.93 16.16 8.98
CA MET A 15 44.66 14.75 9.32
C MET A 15 43.61 14.57 10.42
N ILE A 16 43.46 15.56 11.31
CA ILE A 16 42.46 15.51 12.39
C ILE A 16 41.05 15.70 11.85
N THR A 17 40.85 16.51 10.80
CA THR A 17 39.52 16.77 10.22
C THR A 17 38.98 15.61 9.37
N VAL A 18 39.86 14.82 8.74
CA VAL A 18 39.46 13.66 7.91
C VAL A 18 38.97 12.48 8.77
N SER A 19 39.44 12.38 10.02
CA SER A 19 39.11 11.26 10.91
C SER A 19 37.69 11.33 11.51
N SER A 20 37.02 12.48 11.42
CA SER A 20 35.76 12.75 12.12
C SER A 20 34.48 12.36 11.36
N ILE A 21 34.57 11.83 10.14
CA ILE A 21 33.40 11.60 9.26
C ILE A 21 32.89 10.14 9.30
N THR A 22 33.59 9.22 9.96
CA THR A 22 33.20 7.79 9.99
C THR A 22 32.47 7.43 11.28
N GLY A 23 31.17 7.75 11.35
CA GLY A 23 30.42 7.34 12.54
C GLY A 23 28.99 7.84 12.68
N ILE A 24 28.25 8.01 11.58
CA ILE A 24 26.79 8.14 11.69
C ILE A 24 26.20 6.74 11.50
N PRO A 25 25.80 6.02 12.56
CA PRO A 25 24.98 4.84 12.39
C PRO A 25 23.65 5.31 11.78
N LEU A 26 23.46 5.01 10.50
CA LEU A 26 22.14 5.03 9.87
C LEU A 26 21.28 4.02 10.63
N GLN A 27 20.57 4.51 11.64
CA GLN A 27 19.47 3.82 12.31
C GLN A 27 18.34 3.69 11.30
N THR A 28 18.51 2.84 10.29
CA THR A 28 17.40 2.40 9.47
C THR A 28 16.54 1.55 10.38
N ASN A 29 15.43 2.12 10.87
CA ASN A 29 14.33 1.35 11.47
C ASN A 29 13.79 0.45 10.37
N LYS A 30 14.45 -0.69 10.14
CA LYS A 30 13.92 -1.75 9.30
C LYS A 30 12.75 -2.34 10.08
N VAL A 31 11.55 -1.91 9.74
CA VAL A 31 10.32 -2.58 10.15
C VAL A 31 10.33 -3.91 9.41
N TYR A 32 10.69 -4.99 10.12
CA TYR A 32 10.61 -6.33 9.60
C TYR A 32 9.14 -6.76 9.70
N SER A 33 8.35 -6.53 8.66
CA SER A 33 7.12 -7.28 8.46
C SER A 33 7.52 -8.68 7.98
N GLN A 34 7.44 -9.67 8.86
CA GLN A 34 7.54 -11.05 8.42
C GLN A 34 6.31 -11.31 7.56
N ALA A 35 6.53 -11.57 6.27
CA ALA A 35 5.44 -12.01 5.39
C ALA A 35 4.88 -13.30 5.96
N VAL A 36 3.63 -13.24 6.44
CA VAL A 36 2.88 -14.44 6.81
C VAL A 36 2.54 -15.14 5.50
N ASP A 37 2.80 -16.45 5.43
CA ASP A 37 2.38 -17.23 4.26
C ASP A 37 0.88 -17.03 4.05
N LEU A 38 0.51 -16.63 2.84
CA LEU A 38 -0.87 -16.40 2.48
C LEU A 38 -1.62 -17.72 2.63
N ILE A 39 -2.63 -17.73 3.50
CA ILE A 39 -3.52 -18.88 3.66
C ILE A 39 -4.25 -19.06 2.32
N GLU A 40 -4.17 -20.27 1.75
CA GLU A 40 -4.88 -20.59 0.52
C GLU A 40 -6.39 -20.43 0.76
N ILE A 41 -7.04 -19.60 -0.07
CA ILE A 41 -8.48 -19.40 0.02
C ILE A 41 -9.15 -20.66 -0.51
N ASN A 42 -9.89 -21.34 0.37
CA ASN A 42 -10.69 -22.49 0.02
C ASN A 42 -12.05 -22.37 0.70
N SER A 43 -12.93 -21.61 0.07
CA SER A 43 -14.33 -21.41 0.49
C SER A 43 -15.24 -22.56 0.04
N GLY A 44 -14.73 -23.49 -0.76
CA GLY A 44 -15.53 -24.50 -1.45
C GLY A 44 -16.30 -23.95 -2.66
N ASN A 45 -16.04 -22.70 -3.06
CA ASN A 45 -16.66 -22.04 -4.21
C ASN A 45 -15.58 -21.38 -5.07
N GLN A 46 -15.37 -21.91 -6.27
CA GLN A 46 -14.31 -21.45 -7.18
C GLN A 46 -14.44 -19.96 -7.55
N THR A 47 -15.66 -19.45 -7.71
CA THR A 47 -15.91 -18.04 -8.03
C THR A 47 -15.47 -17.14 -6.87
N LEU A 48 -15.76 -17.53 -5.63
CA LEU A 48 -15.33 -16.79 -4.44
C LEU A 48 -13.82 -16.92 -4.23
N ASP A 49 -13.25 -18.11 -4.46
CA ASP A 49 -11.82 -18.34 -4.28
C ASP A 49 -10.98 -17.49 -5.23
N SER A 50 -11.41 -17.33 -6.49
CA SER A 50 -10.75 -16.43 -7.45
C SER A 50 -11.16 -14.97 -7.30
N GLY A 51 -12.40 -14.72 -6.89
CA GLY A 51 -13.01 -13.39 -6.89
C GLY A 51 -12.69 -12.56 -5.66
N LEU A 52 -12.50 -13.18 -4.48
CA LEU A 52 -12.19 -12.45 -3.25
C LEU A 52 -10.88 -11.65 -3.34
N PRO A 53 -9.75 -12.21 -3.82
CA PRO A 53 -8.53 -11.42 -4.00
C PRO A 53 -8.76 -10.21 -4.92
N GLN A 54 -9.41 -10.42 -6.06
CA GLN A 54 -9.70 -9.36 -7.03
C GLN A 54 -10.67 -8.30 -6.49
N PHE A 55 -11.59 -8.71 -5.61
CA PHE A 55 -12.51 -7.80 -4.95
C PHE A 55 -11.76 -6.84 -4.02
N TYR A 56 -10.81 -7.34 -3.22
CA TYR A 56 -9.99 -6.49 -2.37
C TYR A 56 -9.06 -5.58 -3.18
N ASP A 57 -8.47 -6.07 -4.26
CA ASP A 57 -7.68 -5.24 -5.18
C ASP A 57 -8.53 -4.09 -5.77
N CYS A 58 -9.78 -4.36 -6.15
CA CYS A 58 -10.72 -3.35 -6.62
C CYS A 58 -11.03 -2.30 -5.55
N ILE A 59 -11.23 -2.72 -4.29
CA ILE A 59 -11.48 -1.81 -3.17
C ILE A 59 -10.31 -0.86 -2.99
N ASP A 60 -9.09 -1.40 -2.95
CA ASP A 60 -7.87 -0.60 -2.76
C ASP A 60 -7.70 0.42 -3.90
N GLU A 61 -7.97 0.04 -5.14
CA GLU A 61 -7.93 0.95 -6.29
C GLU A 61 -8.96 2.09 -6.18
N LYS A 62 -10.20 1.76 -5.80
CA LYS A 62 -11.27 2.76 -5.65
C LYS A 62 -10.91 3.75 -4.54
N VAL A 63 -10.51 3.27 -3.37
CA VAL A 63 -10.09 4.10 -2.23
C VAL A 63 -8.94 5.01 -2.63
N ASP A 64 -7.91 4.47 -3.30
CA ASP A 64 -6.77 5.26 -3.77
C ASP A 64 -7.18 6.35 -4.77
N SER A 65 -8.17 6.07 -5.64
CA SER A 65 -8.67 7.01 -6.64
C SER A 65 -9.58 8.11 -6.07
N SER A 66 -10.29 7.83 -4.97
CA SER A 66 -11.27 8.72 -4.34
C SER A 66 -10.71 9.50 -3.15
N LYS A 67 -9.41 9.38 -2.87
CA LYS A 67 -8.73 10.14 -1.79
C LYS A 67 -9.01 11.64 -1.88
N GLY A 68 -9.54 12.18 -0.78
CA GLY A 68 -9.84 13.60 -0.65
C GLY A 68 -11.06 14.07 -1.46
N VAL A 69 -11.86 13.15 -2.03
CA VAL A 69 -13.15 13.47 -2.67
C VAL A 69 -14.24 13.61 -1.61
N GLU A 70 -14.28 12.71 -0.64
CA GLU A 70 -15.22 12.77 0.48
C GLU A 70 -14.78 13.81 1.53
N GLU A 71 -15.76 14.46 2.17
CA GLU A 71 -15.50 15.45 3.24
C GLU A 71 -14.96 14.77 4.51
N ASP A 72 -15.41 13.53 4.77
CA ASP A 72 -14.96 12.75 5.92
C ASP A 72 -13.62 12.07 5.65
N THR A 73 -12.61 12.46 6.41
CA THR A 73 -11.25 11.91 6.38
C THR A 73 -11.18 10.40 6.65
N TYR A 74 -12.23 9.79 7.21
CA TYR A 74 -12.34 8.34 7.34
C TYR A 74 -12.17 7.64 5.99
N PHE A 75 -12.75 8.20 4.93
CA PHE A 75 -12.73 7.60 3.58
C PHE A 75 -11.42 7.84 2.80
N GLU A 76 -10.41 8.48 3.40
CA GLU A 76 -9.08 8.54 2.77
C GLU A 76 -8.34 7.19 2.81
N LYS A 77 -8.80 6.27 3.68
CA LYS A 77 -8.19 4.96 3.91
C LYS A 77 -9.18 3.81 3.86
N GLU A 78 -10.47 4.12 3.83
CA GLU A 78 -11.55 3.16 3.92
C GLU A 78 -12.52 3.40 2.75
N PRO A 79 -13.10 2.34 2.17
CA PRO A 79 -14.03 2.51 1.07
C PRO A 79 -15.39 3.03 1.55
N THR A 80 -16.04 3.79 0.69
CA THR A 80 -17.45 4.12 0.83
C THR A 80 -18.33 2.90 0.53
N LYS A 81 -19.56 2.91 1.03
CA LYS A 81 -20.56 1.88 0.69
C LYS A 81 -20.78 1.74 -0.82
N HIS A 82 -20.66 2.83 -1.56
CA HIS A 82 -20.84 2.83 -3.00
C HIS A 82 -19.72 2.07 -3.71
N GLU A 83 -18.46 2.35 -3.34
CA GLU A 83 -17.29 1.67 -3.90
C GLU A 83 -17.30 0.18 -3.60
N VAL A 84 -17.68 -0.20 -2.37
CA VAL A 84 -17.86 -1.61 -2.00
C VAL A 84 -18.87 -2.31 -2.90
N LYS A 85 -20.04 -1.69 -3.13
CA LYS A 85 -21.06 -2.26 -4.01
C LYS A 85 -20.61 -2.33 -5.47
N SER A 86 -19.88 -1.31 -5.95
CA SER A 86 -19.33 -1.29 -7.31
C SER A 86 -18.41 -2.48 -7.52
N CYS A 87 -17.42 -2.66 -6.63
CA CYS A 87 -16.46 -3.76 -6.72
C CYS A 87 -17.12 -5.14 -6.56
N TYR A 88 -18.13 -5.28 -5.69
CA TYR A 88 -18.87 -6.53 -5.56
C TYR A 88 -19.56 -6.91 -6.88
N ASN A 89 -20.24 -5.95 -7.51
CA ASN A 89 -20.94 -6.18 -8.78
C ASN A 89 -19.95 -6.44 -9.92
N GLU A 90 -18.85 -5.70 -10.00
CA GLU A 90 -17.85 -5.84 -11.06
C GLU A 90 -17.14 -7.20 -10.99
N VAL A 91 -16.75 -7.64 -9.79
CA VAL A 91 -15.88 -8.81 -9.62
C VAL A 91 -16.66 -10.10 -9.36
N LEU A 92 -17.65 -10.06 -8.46
CA LEU A 92 -18.33 -11.27 -7.98
C LEU A 92 -19.63 -11.57 -8.74
N LEU A 93 -20.32 -10.55 -9.27
CA LEU A 93 -21.50 -10.75 -10.12
C LEU A 93 -21.17 -10.67 -11.62
N GLY A 94 -20.27 -9.77 -12.04
CA GLY A 94 -19.87 -9.58 -13.44
C GLY A 94 -19.16 -10.80 -14.03
N SER A 95 -18.45 -11.56 -13.19
CA SER A 95 -17.83 -12.83 -13.58
C SER A 95 -18.85 -13.96 -13.83
N ALA A 96 -20.06 -13.86 -13.27
CA ALA A 96 -21.17 -14.79 -13.53
C ALA A 96 -21.96 -14.45 -14.80
N GLN A 97 -21.86 -13.22 -15.32
CA GLN A 97 -22.69 -12.70 -16.43
C GLN A 97 -22.04 -12.79 -17.83
N SER A 98 -20.92 -13.51 -18.00
CA SER A 98 -20.37 -13.76 -19.34
C SER A 98 -21.11 -14.87 -20.12
N ASN A 99 -22.23 -15.38 -19.61
CA ASN A 99 -23.21 -16.13 -20.39
C ASN A 99 -24.61 -15.57 -20.13
N ASP A 100 -25.31 -15.25 -21.22
CA ASP A 100 -26.70 -14.79 -21.33
C ASP A 100 -26.98 -13.32 -21.00
N GLY A 101 -26.88 -12.51 -22.06
CA GLY A 101 -28.01 -11.74 -22.61
C GLY A 101 -28.94 -10.97 -21.67
N ALA A 102 -28.93 -9.65 -21.86
CA ALA A 102 -30.04 -8.70 -21.70
C ALA A 102 -30.57 -8.42 -20.28
N ASP A 103 -30.40 -7.15 -19.89
CA ASP A 103 -31.29 -6.31 -19.09
C ASP A 103 -31.92 -6.91 -17.82
N ALA A 104 -31.39 -6.53 -16.65
CA ALA A 104 -32.22 -6.00 -15.57
C ALA A 104 -31.38 -5.31 -14.49
N ASN A 105 -31.59 -4.00 -14.38
CA ASN A 105 -31.31 -3.17 -13.22
C ASN A 105 -32.04 -3.73 -11.98
N GLU A 106 -31.35 -4.48 -11.12
CA GLU A 106 -31.87 -4.87 -9.81
C GLU A 106 -31.13 -4.10 -8.70
N ASN A 107 -31.87 -3.20 -8.06
CA ASN A 107 -31.43 -2.51 -6.85
C ASN A 107 -31.28 -3.53 -5.71
N ILE A 108 -30.06 -4.00 -5.48
CA ILE A 108 -29.76 -4.84 -4.31
C ILE A 108 -29.70 -3.94 -3.06
N GLU A 109 -30.84 -3.90 -2.36
CA GLU A 109 -31.02 -3.31 -1.04
C GLU A 109 -30.34 -4.19 0.01
N PHE A 110 -29.11 -3.81 0.39
CA PHE A 110 -28.46 -4.37 1.56
C PHE A 110 -29.03 -3.64 2.78
N GLY A 111 -30.01 -4.28 3.40
CA GLY A 111 -30.88 -3.74 4.45
C GLY A 111 -30.12 -3.23 5.68
N GLY A 112 -30.71 -2.22 6.30
CA GLY A 112 -30.36 -1.74 7.63
C GLY A 112 -31.64 -1.24 8.30
N GLU A 113 -32.11 -2.01 9.29
CA GLU A 113 -32.85 -1.53 10.46
C GLU A 113 -32.02 -1.89 11.70
#